data_AF-A0A956RMZ3-F1
#
_entry.id   AF-A0A956RMZ3-F1
#
_cell.length_a   1.000
_cell.length_b   1.000
_cell.length_c   1.000
_cell.angle_alpha   90.00
_cell.angle_beta   90.00
_cell.angle_gamma   90.00
#
_symmetry.space_group_name_H-M   'P 1'
#
loop_
_entity.id
_entity.type
_entity.pdbx_description
1 polymer ?
#
loop_
_entity_poly.entity_id
_entity_poly.type
_entity_poly.pdbx_seq_one_letter_code
_entity_poly.pdbx_strand_id
1 'polypeptide(L)'
;VNRLAPFLDARWIGTPETLALYSKLREADDRSVPDVWKEACDARGFEVAVLDFYEMPSLLRLLWVEPDWAPVFVDAGAIVFVKRRGPNAALARTLERALRAEIVTAPTGIEDRLGNAVLRFLDSPQPPIWRRLRFPYDAFYRANFALQVRERAGARKAYLDLFETEEGSLWASTHRLDIFGNLVWCLPPEESAAGRALCEALDDESWVPPAQRLNLLFRDVNARITADSSDPQIETIARRITKHPEATPEQKQWAWAQVAQAKERAADWDGVVEALRNANAAVATTPEMWRSLGLVLDLRLGRSGEAIAAYRKFQELGGVDSLVTGRLTELAP
;
A
#
# COMPACT_ATOMS: atom_id res chain seq x y z
N VAL A 1 -16.93 7.94 6.35
CA VAL A 1 -17.11 7.22 5.07
C VAL A 1 -16.02 7.73 4.14
N ASN A 2 -15.14 6.81 3.69
CA ASN A 2 -14.18 6.82 2.56
C ASN A 2 -13.60 8.16 2.05
N ARG A 3 -12.36 8.31 1.58
CA ARG A 3 -11.10 7.54 1.40
C ARG A 3 -10.14 8.60 0.79
N LEU A 4 -8.84 8.35 0.85
CA LEU A 4 -7.75 9.17 0.26
C LEU A 4 -8.05 9.84 -1.11
N ALA A 5 -7.57 11.09 -1.20
CA ALA A 5 -7.17 11.96 -2.32
C ALA A 5 -8.13 12.15 -3.52
N PRO A 6 -8.33 13.42 -3.97
CA PRO A 6 -7.45 13.95 -5.03
C PRO A 6 -7.29 15.50 -5.12
N PHE A 7 -6.06 15.93 -5.46
CA PHE A 7 -5.73 16.74 -6.64
C PHE A 7 -6.77 17.74 -7.21
N LEU A 8 -6.80 18.94 -6.59
CA LEU A 8 -7.26 20.28 -7.02
C LEU A 8 -7.68 21.00 -5.73
N ASP A 9 -6.98 22.08 -5.35
CA ASP A 9 -7.22 22.95 -4.17
C ASP A 9 -7.72 22.28 -2.86
N ALA A 10 -7.02 22.43 -1.74
CA ALA A 10 -7.44 21.83 -0.44
C ALA A 10 -8.88 22.21 0.02
N ARG A 11 -9.47 23.27 -0.53
CA ARG A 11 -10.88 23.69 -0.31
C ARG A 11 -11.91 22.77 -0.99
N TRP A 12 -11.46 21.76 -1.74
CA TRP A 12 -12.29 20.94 -2.64
C TRP A 12 -12.78 19.62 -2.04
N ILE A 13 -12.53 19.39 -0.75
CA ILE A 13 -12.86 18.13 -0.08
C ILE A 13 -14.27 18.18 0.53
N GLY A 14 -15.07 17.15 0.24
CA GLY A 14 -16.12 16.69 1.16
C GLY A 14 -17.58 16.94 0.77
N THR A 15 -17.88 17.46 -0.44
CA THR A 15 -19.28 17.56 -0.91
C THR A 15 -19.60 16.57 -2.04
N PRO A 16 -20.84 16.04 -2.13
CA PRO A 16 -21.25 15.16 -3.22
C PRO A 16 -21.01 15.77 -4.61
N GLU A 17 -21.18 17.08 -4.75
CA GLU A 17 -20.97 17.81 -6.00
C GLU A 17 -19.48 17.84 -6.40
N THR A 18 -18.57 18.00 -5.42
CA THR A 18 -17.12 17.93 -5.69
C THR A 18 -16.67 16.53 -6.11
N LEU A 19 -17.24 15.48 -5.51
CA LEU A 19 -16.95 14.10 -5.91
C LEU A 19 -17.50 13.78 -7.31
N ALA A 20 -18.69 14.28 -7.65
CA ALA A 20 -19.28 14.09 -8.97
C ALA A 20 -18.44 14.77 -10.07
N LEU A 21 -18.00 16.01 -9.83
CA LEU A 21 -17.16 16.76 -10.75
C LEU A 21 -15.76 16.14 -10.89
N TYR A 22 -15.19 15.63 -9.80
CA TYR A 22 -13.94 14.86 -9.84
C TYR A 22 -14.05 13.63 -10.74
N SER A 23 -15.10 12.83 -10.56
CA SER A 23 -15.34 11.65 -11.41
C SER A 23 -15.50 12.04 -12.88
N LYS A 24 -16.23 13.12 -13.18
CA LYS A 24 -16.35 13.64 -14.55
C LYS A 24 -14.98 13.99 -15.16
N LEU A 25 -14.10 14.69 -14.41
CA LEU A 25 -12.77 15.05 -14.90
C LEU A 25 -11.86 13.84 -15.10
N ARG A 26 -12.00 12.82 -14.26
CA ARG A 26 -11.24 11.56 -14.36
C ARG A 26 -11.67 10.73 -15.56
N GLU A 27 -12.97 10.74 -15.88
CA GLU A 27 -13.56 10.00 -17.00
C GLU A 27 -13.51 10.78 -18.33
N ALA A 28 -13.23 12.08 -18.28
CA ALA A 28 -13.16 12.93 -19.46
C ALA A 28 -11.98 12.55 -20.37
N ASP A 29 -12.26 12.46 -21.67
CA ASP A 29 -11.26 12.34 -22.72
C ASP A 29 -10.79 13.72 -23.22
N ASP A 30 -9.85 13.74 -24.18
CA ASP A 30 -9.30 14.99 -24.72
C ASP A 30 -10.35 15.88 -25.41
N ARG A 31 -11.52 15.33 -25.78
CA ARG A 31 -12.61 16.08 -26.42
C ARG A 31 -13.54 16.73 -25.41
N SER A 32 -13.84 16.02 -24.33
CA SER A 32 -14.80 16.44 -23.30
C SER A 32 -14.14 17.20 -22.16
N VAL A 33 -12.85 16.98 -21.89
CA VAL A 33 -12.15 17.62 -20.76
C VAL A 33 -12.16 19.15 -20.76
N PRO A 34 -12.14 19.88 -21.90
CA PRO A 34 -12.20 21.35 -21.87
C PRO A 34 -13.51 21.87 -21.28
N ASP A 35 -14.63 21.24 -21.63
CA ASP A 35 -15.96 21.66 -21.15
C ASP A 35 -16.13 21.32 -19.66
N VAL A 36 -15.70 20.13 -19.25
CA VAL A 36 -15.74 19.70 -17.84
C VAL A 36 -14.82 20.56 -16.99
N TRP A 37 -13.63 20.91 -17.49
CA TRP A 37 -12.69 21.79 -16.80
C TRP A 37 -13.22 23.22 -16.66
N LYS A 38 -13.88 23.73 -17.70
CA LYS A 38 -14.55 25.04 -17.65
C LYS A 38 -15.70 25.04 -16.64
N GLU A 39 -16.56 24.02 -16.65
CA GLU A 39 -17.60 23.82 -15.62
C GLU A 39 -16.98 23.88 -14.22
N ALA A 40 -15.85 23.19 -14.04
CA ALA A 40 -15.13 23.15 -12.77
C ALA A 40 -14.61 24.54 -12.35
N CYS A 41 -13.99 25.27 -13.28
CA CYS A 41 -13.49 26.62 -13.05
C CYS A 41 -14.60 27.63 -12.75
N ASP A 42 -15.72 27.57 -13.46
CA ASP A 42 -16.84 28.49 -13.29
C ASP A 42 -17.56 28.24 -11.95
N ALA A 43 -17.70 26.97 -11.56
CA ALA A 43 -18.36 26.60 -10.31
C ALA A 43 -17.52 26.94 -9.07
N ARG A 44 -16.19 26.89 -9.16
CA ARG A 44 -15.30 26.88 -7.98
C ARG A 44 -14.18 27.90 -7.99
N GLY A 45 -13.94 28.58 -9.11
CA GLY A 45 -12.96 29.67 -9.22
C GLY A 45 -11.53 29.23 -8.95
N PHE A 46 -11.08 28.10 -9.52
CA PHE A 46 -9.72 27.62 -9.26
C PHE A 46 -8.65 28.63 -9.66
N GLU A 47 -7.63 28.69 -8.82
CA GLU A 47 -6.40 29.43 -9.10
C GLU A 47 -5.16 28.53 -9.03
N VAL A 48 -5.30 27.35 -8.43
CA VAL A 48 -4.25 26.32 -8.31
C VAL A 48 -4.87 24.95 -8.55
N ALA A 49 -4.21 24.16 -9.39
CA ALA A 49 -4.53 22.77 -9.64
C ALA A 49 -3.29 21.94 -9.34
N VAL A 50 -3.44 20.86 -8.58
CA VAL A 50 -2.41 19.83 -8.46
C VAL A 50 -3.00 18.64 -9.19
N LEU A 51 -2.26 18.02 -10.11
CA LEU A 51 -2.72 16.85 -10.87
C LEU A 51 -1.75 15.70 -10.73
N ASP A 52 -2.27 14.48 -10.59
CA ASP A 52 -1.51 13.24 -10.72
C ASP A 52 -1.34 12.90 -12.21
N PHE A 53 -0.17 12.40 -12.60
CA PHE A 53 0.11 11.93 -13.96
C PHE A 53 -0.83 10.83 -14.44
N TYR A 54 -1.27 9.96 -13.53
CA TYR A 54 -1.92 8.70 -13.87
C TYR A 54 -3.45 8.81 -13.86
N GLU A 55 -4.03 9.70 -13.06
CA GLU A 55 -5.48 9.73 -12.86
C GLU A 55 -6.22 10.63 -13.85
N MET A 56 -5.61 11.71 -14.34
CA MET A 56 -6.27 12.69 -15.22
C MET A 56 -5.41 13.09 -16.43
N PRO A 57 -5.00 12.12 -17.27
CA PRO A 57 -4.06 12.38 -18.36
C PRO A 57 -4.58 13.41 -19.38
N SER A 58 -5.90 13.45 -19.61
CA SER A 58 -6.54 14.42 -20.51
C SER A 58 -6.53 15.83 -19.95
N LEU A 59 -6.84 16.01 -18.67
CA LEU A 59 -6.80 17.32 -18.01
C LEU A 59 -5.36 17.85 -17.92
N LEU A 60 -4.41 16.94 -17.64
CA LEU A 60 -3.00 17.28 -17.64
C LEU A 60 -2.55 17.84 -18.99
N ARG A 61 -2.89 17.15 -20.09
CA ARG A 61 -2.56 17.62 -21.45
C ARG A 61 -3.20 18.98 -21.75
N LEU A 62 -4.46 19.17 -21.36
CA LEU A 62 -5.16 20.46 -21.50
C LEU A 62 -4.43 21.59 -20.78
N LEU A 63 -4.18 21.45 -19.47
CA LEU A 63 -3.55 22.51 -18.66
C LEU A 63 -2.12 22.82 -19.09
N TRP A 64 -1.42 21.85 -19.67
CA TRP A 64 -0.06 22.03 -20.17
C TRP A 64 0.03 23.02 -21.33
N VAL A 65 -1.00 23.04 -22.18
CA VAL A 65 -1.09 23.94 -23.34
C VAL A 65 -1.96 25.16 -23.11
N GLU A 66 -2.72 25.19 -22.01
CA GLU A 66 -3.69 26.26 -21.75
C GLU A 66 -2.99 27.61 -21.42
N PRO A 67 -3.30 28.70 -22.14
CA PRO A 67 -2.63 30.00 -21.96
C PRO A 67 -2.89 30.67 -20.61
N ASP A 68 -3.93 30.26 -19.88
CA ASP A 68 -4.24 30.83 -18.57
C ASP A 68 -3.64 30.02 -17.41
N TRP A 69 -3.04 28.86 -17.67
CA TRP A 69 -2.46 27.99 -16.65
C TRP A 69 -0.97 27.76 -16.89
N ALA A 70 -0.17 27.95 -15.84
CA ALA A 70 1.27 27.74 -15.88
C ALA A 70 1.66 26.57 -14.96
N PRO A 71 2.42 25.58 -15.44
CA PRO A 71 3.05 24.62 -14.55
C PRO A 71 4.12 25.34 -13.72
N VAL A 72 4.05 25.21 -12.40
CA VAL A 72 4.99 25.84 -11.45
C VAL A 72 5.78 24.82 -10.65
N PHE A 73 5.39 23.53 -10.71
CA PHE A 73 6.07 22.42 -10.06
C PHE A 73 5.77 21.12 -10.80
N VAL A 74 6.79 20.25 -10.93
CA VAL A 74 6.69 18.90 -11.51
C VAL A 74 7.54 17.98 -10.64
N ASP A 75 6.98 16.84 -10.24
CA ASP A 75 7.66 15.74 -9.55
C ASP A 75 7.12 14.39 -10.10
N ALA A 76 7.77 13.26 -9.78
CA ALA A 76 7.50 11.92 -10.30
C ALA A 76 6.04 11.46 -10.23
N GLY A 77 5.22 12.02 -9.34
CA GLY A 77 3.80 11.68 -9.20
C GLY A 77 2.82 12.80 -9.50
N ALA A 78 3.25 14.06 -9.63
CA ALA A 78 2.31 15.18 -9.72
C ALA A 78 2.86 16.45 -10.37
N ILE A 79 1.94 17.28 -10.89
CA ILE A 79 2.22 18.59 -11.47
C ILE A 79 1.30 19.63 -10.84
N VAL A 80 1.87 20.76 -10.42
CA VAL A 80 1.10 21.91 -9.93
C VAL A 80 0.99 22.95 -11.05
N PHE A 81 -0.24 23.32 -11.38
CA PHE A 81 -0.58 24.43 -12.25
C PHE A 81 -1.14 25.59 -11.45
N VAL A 82 -0.78 26.79 -11.86
CA VAL A 82 -1.28 28.04 -11.27
C VAL A 82 -1.81 28.92 -12.36
N LYS A 83 -2.95 29.56 -12.09
CA LYS A 83 -3.55 30.52 -13.01
C LYS A 83 -2.63 31.73 -13.19
N ARG A 84 -2.25 32.02 -14.44
CA ARG A 84 -1.36 33.14 -14.81
C ARG A 84 -1.99 34.50 -14.49
N ARG A 85 -3.33 34.56 -14.42
CA ARG A 85 -4.12 35.74 -14.09
C ARG A 85 -4.88 35.48 -12.78
N GLY A 86 -4.21 35.78 -11.67
CA GLY A 86 -4.74 35.63 -10.32
C GLY A 86 -3.76 36.17 -9.25
N PRO A 87 -4.09 36.08 -7.96
CA PRO A 87 -3.24 36.44 -6.82
C PRO A 87 -1.82 35.85 -6.89
N ASN A 88 -1.69 34.68 -7.50
CA ASN A 88 -0.44 33.96 -7.66
C ASN A 88 0.26 34.22 -9.01
N ALA A 89 -0.15 35.23 -9.79
CA ALA A 89 0.44 35.54 -11.10
C ALA A 89 1.94 35.85 -11.04
N ALA A 90 2.41 36.45 -9.95
CA ALA A 90 3.84 36.68 -9.73
C ALA A 90 4.61 35.37 -9.55
N LEU A 91 4.05 34.42 -8.78
CA LEU A 91 4.61 33.09 -8.59
C LEU A 91 4.68 32.32 -9.92
N ALA A 92 3.58 32.33 -10.68
CA ALA A 92 3.51 31.71 -12.00
C ALA A 92 4.60 32.26 -12.94
N ARG A 93 4.75 33.60 -13.04
CA ARG A 93 5.77 34.23 -13.90
C ARG A 93 7.22 33.95 -13.49
N THR A 94 7.47 33.76 -12.20
CA THR A 94 8.81 33.48 -11.66
C THR A 94 9.20 32.03 -11.88
N LEU A 95 8.30 31.09 -11.54
CA LEU A 95 8.60 29.67 -11.58
C LEU A 95 8.44 29.06 -12.97
N GLU A 96 7.49 29.53 -13.79
CA GLU A 96 7.26 28.99 -15.14
C GLU A 96 8.52 29.03 -16.00
N ARG A 97 9.27 30.14 -15.94
CA ARG A 97 10.50 30.30 -16.73
C ARG A 97 11.60 29.35 -16.27
N ALA A 98 11.75 29.16 -14.95
CA ALA A 98 12.71 28.22 -14.39
C ALA A 98 12.33 26.77 -14.76
N LEU A 99 11.06 26.40 -14.59
CA LEU A 99 10.57 25.05 -14.86
C LEU A 99 10.62 24.70 -16.34
N ARG A 100 10.20 25.62 -17.24
CA ARG A 100 10.31 25.41 -18.69
C ARG A 100 11.77 25.29 -19.12
N ALA A 101 12.67 26.08 -18.54
CA ALA A 101 14.10 25.95 -18.81
C ALA A 101 14.64 24.60 -18.32
N GLU A 102 14.24 24.14 -17.13
CA GLU A 102 14.63 22.83 -16.60
C GLU A 102 14.09 21.67 -17.44
N ILE A 103 12.84 21.73 -17.90
CA ILE A 103 12.22 20.70 -18.76
C ILE A 103 12.90 20.64 -20.14
N VAL A 104 13.19 21.80 -20.74
CA VAL A 104 13.86 21.88 -22.04
C VAL A 104 15.34 21.47 -21.97
N THR A 105 15.97 21.64 -20.80
CA THR A 105 17.39 21.29 -20.60
C THR A 105 17.61 19.98 -19.87
N ALA A 106 16.55 19.27 -19.46
CA ALA A 106 16.63 18.09 -18.60
C ALA A 106 17.47 16.97 -19.22
N PRO A 107 18.70 16.73 -18.73
CA PRO A 107 19.41 15.49 -18.96
C PRO A 107 18.84 14.44 -18.01
N THR A 108 19.08 13.17 -18.32
CA THR A 108 18.95 12.05 -17.38
C THR A 108 19.52 12.43 -16.00
N GLY A 109 18.73 12.27 -14.93
CA GLY A 109 19.11 12.61 -13.55
C GLY A 109 18.35 13.78 -12.87
N ILE A 110 17.13 14.10 -13.33
CA ILE A 110 16.27 15.13 -12.71
C ILE A 110 15.91 14.79 -11.25
N GLU A 111 15.89 13.50 -10.93
CA GLU A 111 15.56 12.93 -9.62
C GLU A 111 16.56 13.39 -8.54
N ASP A 112 17.86 13.46 -8.83
CA ASP A 112 18.91 13.86 -7.87
C ASP A 112 18.90 15.35 -7.57
N ARG A 113 18.48 16.17 -8.55
CA ARG A 113 18.33 17.61 -8.34
C ARG A 113 17.06 17.95 -7.57
N LEU A 114 15.94 17.28 -7.85
CA LEU A 114 14.71 17.39 -7.06
C LEU A 114 14.92 16.96 -5.60
N GLY A 115 15.64 15.85 -5.37
CA GLY A 115 16.04 15.43 -4.02
C GLY A 115 16.82 16.49 -3.25
N ASN A 116 17.82 17.08 -3.88
CA ASN A 116 18.62 18.13 -3.27
C ASN A 116 17.87 19.47 -3.09
N ALA A 117 16.86 19.75 -3.90
CA ALA A 117 16.00 20.92 -3.73
C ALA A 117 15.02 20.73 -2.56
N VAL A 118 14.49 19.52 -2.37
CA VAL A 118 13.64 19.14 -1.24
C VAL A 118 14.42 19.19 0.08
N LEU A 119 15.64 18.66 0.12
CA LEU A 119 16.51 18.75 1.31
C LEU A 119 16.82 20.21 1.66
N ARG A 120 17.19 21.04 0.68
CA ARG A 120 17.40 22.49 0.88
C ARG A 120 16.14 23.25 1.30
N PHE A 121 14.97 22.80 0.86
CA PHE A 121 13.68 23.35 1.26
C PHE A 121 13.31 22.98 2.71
N LEU A 122 13.62 21.76 3.14
CA LEU A 122 13.43 21.30 4.52
C LEU A 122 14.40 21.97 5.51
N ASP A 123 15.62 22.28 5.06
CA ASP A 123 16.66 22.96 5.84
C ASP A 123 16.54 24.50 5.86
N SER A 124 15.55 25.06 5.17
CA SER A 124 15.37 26.51 5.07
C SER A 124 14.75 27.12 6.33
N PRO A 125 15.35 28.18 6.92
CA PRO A 125 14.73 28.92 8.02
C PRO A 125 13.50 29.70 7.50
N GLN A 126 12.32 29.25 7.92
CA GLN A 126 10.95 29.64 7.51
C GLN A 126 10.73 31.05 6.87
N PRO A 127 9.95 31.16 5.77
CA PRO A 127 9.40 32.43 5.31
C PRO A 127 8.11 32.87 6.07
N PRO A 128 7.80 34.18 6.14
CA PRO A 128 6.65 34.74 6.87
C PRO A 128 5.26 34.31 6.36
N ILE A 129 5.18 33.74 5.16
CA ILE A 129 3.89 33.37 4.53
C ILE A 129 3.19 32.22 5.26
N TRP A 130 3.96 31.41 6.00
CA TRP A 130 3.48 30.24 6.76
C TRP A 130 2.79 30.61 8.09
N ARG A 131 2.93 31.85 8.59
CA ARG A 131 2.25 32.28 9.83
C ARG A 131 0.73 32.31 9.74
N ARG A 132 0.13 32.22 8.54
CA ARG A 132 -1.33 32.25 8.34
C ARG A 132 -1.97 30.87 8.14
N LEU A 133 -1.19 29.80 8.05
CA LEU A 133 -1.70 28.43 7.91
C LEU A 133 -1.38 27.62 9.18
N ARG A 134 -2.04 27.96 10.30
CA ARG A 134 -2.01 27.10 11.50
C ARG A 134 -3.14 26.08 11.39
N PHE A 135 -2.88 24.84 10.96
CA PHE A 135 -3.65 23.61 11.27
C PHE A 135 -2.80 22.36 10.90
N PRO A 136 -3.03 21.17 11.52
CA PRO A 136 -1.98 20.22 11.93
C PRO A 136 -1.61 19.17 10.86
N TYR A 137 -1.35 19.58 9.62
CA TYR A 137 -1.06 18.65 8.53
C TYR A 137 0.31 18.85 7.86
N ASP A 138 1.09 19.84 8.30
CA ASP A 138 2.40 20.19 7.71
C ASP A 138 3.44 19.07 7.88
N ALA A 139 3.48 18.44 9.05
CA ALA A 139 4.32 17.28 9.34
C ALA A 139 3.95 16.06 8.48
N PHE A 140 2.65 15.77 8.38
CA PHE A 140 2.11 14.63 7.63
C PHE A 140 2.38 14.72 6.12
N TYR A 141 2.22 15.89 5.52
CA TYR A 141 2.53 16.10 4.10
C TYR A 141 4.02 15.91 3.80
N ARG A 142 4.91 16.42 4.66
CA ARG A 142 6.36 16.20 4.53
C ARG A 142 6.72 14.71 4.60
N ALA A 143 6.06 13.98 5.50
CA ALA A 143 6.30 12.56 5.71
C ALA A 143 5.78 11.68 4.55
N ASN A 144 4.58 11.97 4.03
CA ASN A 144 4.02 11.27 2.86
C ASN A 144 4.77 11.59 1.56
N PHE A 145 5.25 12.82 1.41
CA PHE A 145 6.08 13.22 0.28
C PHE A 145 7.45 12.49 0.32
N ALA A 146 8.06 12.35 1.51
CA ALA A 146 9.26 11.55 1.70
C ALA A 146 9.06 10.04 1.40
N LEU A 147 7.88 9.50 1.70
CA LEU A 147 7.50 8.12 1.40
C LEU A 147 7.27 7.85 -0.10
N GLN A 148 6.94 8.86 -0.91
CA GLN A 148 6.84 8.73 -2.36
C GLN A 148 8.22 8.66 -3.03
N VAL A 149 9.25 9.15 -2.35
CA VAL A 149 10.67 8.97 -2.71
C VAL A 149 11.19 7.65 -2.13
N ARG A 150 10.49 6.56 -2.46
CA ARG A 150 10.53 5.21 -1.84
C ARG A 150 11.91 4.55 -1.71
N GLU A 151 12.94 5.06 -2.36
CA GLU A 151 14.25 4.40 -2.46
C GLU A 151 15.45 5.21 -1.92
N ARG A 152 15.25 6.33 -1.23
CA ARG A 152 16.38 7.14 -0.74
C ARG A 152 16.76 6.93 0.72
N ALA A 153 18.06 6.69 0.94
CA ALA A 153 18.68 6.71 2.26
C ALA A 153 18.39 8.05 2.98
N GLY A 154 17.76 7.98 4.16
CA GLY A 154 17.46 9.15 5.00
C GLY A 154 15.98 9.53 5.12
N ALA A 155 15.15 9.23 4.11
CA ALA A 155 13.70 9.49 4.16
C ALA A 155 13.02 8.70 5.29
N ARG A 156 13.48 7.46 5.53
CA ARG A 156 13.03 6.62 6.65
C ARG A 156 13.31 7.25 8.01
N LYS A 157 14.55 7.71 8.24
CA LYS A 157 14.96 8.30 9.52
C LYS A 157 14.14 9.56 9.83
N ALA A 158 13.93 10.42 8.83
CA ALA A 158 13.09 11.60 8.96
C ALA A 158 11.64 11.27 9.38
N TYR A 159 11.10 10.12 8.97
CA TYR A 159 9.76 9.68 9.36
C TYR A 159 9.71 9.18 10.81
N LEU A 160 10.71 8.39 11.23
CA LEU A 160 10.80 7.90 12.61
C LEU A 160 11.06 9.06 13.58
N ASP A 161 11.98 9.97 13.25
CA ASP A 161 12.28 11.16 14.04
C ASP A 161 11.02 12.05 14.17
N LEU A 162 10.20 12.15 13.12
CA LEU A 162 8.91 12.87 13.16
C LEU A 162 7.87 12.20 14.05
N PHE A 163 7.79 10.86 14.00
CA PHE A 163 6.90 10.09 14.87
C PHE A 163 7.27 10.28 16.36
N GLU A 164 8.56 10.27 16.66
CA GLU A 164 9.10 10.49 18.01
C GLU A 164 8.91 11.94 18.49
N THR A 165 9.18 12.94 17.64
CA THR A 165 9.07 14.38 18.02
C THR A 165 7.64 14.87 18.17
N GLU A 166 6.67 14.25 17.51
CA GLU A 166 5.27 14.63 17.61
C GLU A 166 4.57 14.02 18.84
N GLU A 167 5.27 13.27 19.72
CA GLU A 167 4.72 12.65 20.96
C GLU A 167 3.37 11.92 20.76
N GLY A 168 3.12 11.36 19.57
CA GLY A 168 1.83 10.75 19.26
C GLY A 168 0.71 11.73 18.88
N SER A 169 0.98 12.97 18.43
CA SER A 169 -0.04 13.87 17.86
C SER A 169 -0.78 13.24 16.65
N LEU A 170 -0.18 12.22 16.04
CA LEU A 170 -0.76 11.35 15.02
C LEU A 170 -1.97 10.54 15.52
N TRP A 171 -2.12 10.33 16.83
CA TRP A 171 -3.30 9.67 17.43
C TRP A 171 -4.60 10.46 17.19
N ALA A 172 -4.49 11.79 17.03
CA ALA A 172 -5.63 12.67 16.74
C ALA A 172 -5.90 12.85 15.23
N SER A 173 -5.04 12.32 14.35
CA SER A 173 -5.16 12.48 12.89
C SER A 173 -6.21 11.54 12.32
N THR A 174 -7.12 12.06 11.49
CA THR A 174 -8.06 11.25 10.70
C THR A 174 -7.36 10.38 9.64
N HIS A 175 -6.10 10.69 9.31
CA HIS A 175 -5.25 9.96 8.36
C HIS A 175 -4.30 8.96 9.03
N ARG A 176 -4.44 8.75 10.34
CA ARG A 176 -3.62 7.80 11.12
C ARG A 176 -3.48 6.42 10.46
N LEU A 177 -4.54 5.89 9.85
CA LEU A 177 -4.49 4.59 9.17
C LEU A 177 -3.57 4.59 7.95
N ASP A 178 -3.56 5.68 7.18
CA ASP A 178 -2.72 5.83 6.00
C ASP A 178 -1.25 6.00 6.40
N ILE A 179 -1.02 6.77 7.47
CA ILE A 179 0.29 6.99 8.12
C ILE A 179 0.87 5.66 8.58
N PHE A 180 0.11 4.92 9.39
CA PHE A 180 0.54 3.62 9.90
C PHE A 180 0.68 2.57 8.80
N GLY A 181 -0.24 2.55 7.84
CA GLY A 181 -0.17 1.65 6.69
C GLY A 181 1.10 1.86 5.87
N ASN A 182 1.50 3.12 5.66
CA ASN A 182 2.73 3.48 4.95
C ASN A 182 3.99 3.22 5.80
N LEU A 183 3.97 3.48 7.10
CA LEU A 183 5.04 3.11 8.04
C LEU A 183 5.36 1.62 7.96
N VAL A 184 4.34 0.77 8.10
CA VAL A 184 4.50 -0.69 8.04
C VAL A 184 5.05 -1.14 6.67
N TRP A 185 4.73 -0.43 5.57
CA TRP A 185 5.26 -0.73 4.24
C TRP A 185 6.73 -0.33 4.05
N CYS A 186 7.19 0.69 4.78
CA CYS A 186 8.51 1.28 4.58
C CYS A 186 9.57 0.77 5.55
N LEU A 187 9.21 -0.11 6.47
CA LEU A 187 10.17 -0.87 7.27
C LEU A 187 10.74 -2.01 6.39
N PRO A 188 12.07 -2.17 6.33
CA PRO A 188 12.68 -3.25 5.57
C PRO A 188 12.40 -4.58 6.29
N PRO A 189 12.52 -5.72 5.60
CA PRO A 189 12.39 -7.03 6.23
C PRO A 189 13.33 -7.21 7.43
N GLU A 190 14.53 -6.64 7.38
CA GLU A 190 15.52 -6.65 8.46
C GLU A 190 15.19 -5.78 9.70
N GLU A 191 14.25 -4.83 9.66
CA GLU A 191 13.74 -4.12 10.86
C GLU A 191 12.34 -4.63 11.28
N SER A 192 12.10 -5.92 11.04
CA SER A 192 10.85 -6.62 11.34
C SER A 192 10.32 -6.43 12.78
N ALA A 193 11.18 -6.11 13.76
CA ALA A 193 10.76 -5.89 15.14
C ALA A 193 9.84 -4.66 15.32
N ALA A 194 10.16 -3.53 14.67
CA ALA A 194 9.33 -2.32 14.74
C ALA A 194 8.01 -2.52 13.98
N GLY A 195 8.05 -3.25 12.86
CA GLY A 195 6.86 -3.58 12.07
C GLY A 195 5.93 -4.51 12.83
N ARG A 196 6.47 -5.52 13.52
CA ARG A 196 5.72 -6.42 14.40
C ARG A 196 5.07 -5.67 15.56
N ALA A 197 5.84 -4.85 16.28
CA ALA A 197 5.32 -4.05 17.40
C ALA A 197 4.18 -3.13 16.95
N LEU A 198 4.29 -2.55 15.75
CA LEU A 198 3.25 -1.73 15.18
C LEU A 198 2.00 -2.53 14.76
N CYS A 199 2.17 -3.70 14.14
CA CYS A 199 1.07 -4.60 13.83
C CYS A 199 0.33 -5.04 15.12
N GLU A 200 1.07 -5.46 16.15
CA GLU A 200 0.53 -5.85 17.46
C GLU A 200 -0.23 -4.69 18.13
N ALA A 201 0.35 -3.48 18.14
CA ALA A 201 -0.27 -2.32 18.75
C ALA A 201 -1.57 -1.88 18.06
N LEU A 202 -1.71 -2.10 16.75
CA LEU A 202 -2.87 -1.65 15.97
C LEU A 202 -3.97 -2.70 15.85
N ASP A 203 -3.70 -3.95 16.16
CA ASP A 203 -4.66 -5.03 15.97
C ASP A 203 -5.82 -4.96 16.96
N ASP A 204 -5.52 -4.58 18.21
CA ASP A 204 -6.50 -4.50 19.28
C ASP A 204 -7.26 -3.15 19.30
N GLU A 205 -6.88 -2.23 18.40
CA GLU A 205 -7.42 -0.89 18.37
C GLU A 205 -8.80 -0.84 17.69
N SER A 206 -9.84 -0.56 18.49
CA SER A 206 -11.26 -0.58 18.09
C SER A 206 -11.58 0.29 16.88
N TRP A 207 -10.77 1.32 16.63
CA TRP A 207 -10.93 2.25 15.52
C TRP A 207 -10.31 1.79 14.19
N VAL A 208 -9.47 0.75 14.19
CA VAL A 208 -8.91 0.18 12.95
C VAL A 208 -10.00 -0.64 12.25
N PRO A 209 -10.34 -0.35 10.98
CA PRO A 209 -11.36 -1.10 10.26
C PRO A 209 -11.02 -2.60 10.18
N PRO A 210 -12.01 -3.51 10.26
CA PRO A 210 -11.75 -4.97 10.21
C PRO A 210 -10.90 -5.42 9.03
N ALA A 211 -11.20 -4.94 7.81
CA ALA A 211 -10.40 -5.27 6.63
C ALA A 211 -8.92 -4.83 6.75
N GLN A 212 -8.67 -3.73 7.47
CA GLN A 212 -7.31 -3.24 7.70
C GLN A 212 -6.59 -4.05 8.77
N ARG A 213 -7.27 -4.45 9.86
CA ARG A 213 -6.71 -5.38 10.85
C ARG A 213 -6.30 -6.70 10.22
N LEU A 214 -7.16 -7.23 9.35
CA LEU A 214 -6.86 -8.41 8.58
C LEU A 214 -5.58 -8.24 7.73
N ASN A 215 -5.41 -7.10 7.06
CA ASN A 215 -4.18 -6.79 6.33
C ASN A 215 -2.94 -6.70 7.24
N LEU A 216 -3.07 -6.18 8.47
CA LEU A 216 -1.98 -6.15 9.44
C LEU A 216 -1.57 -7.56 9.89
N LEU A 217 -2.55 -8.44 10.14
CA LEU A 217 -2.28 -9.85 10.46
C LEU A 217 -1.49 -10.54 9.34
N PHE A 218 -1.88 -10.33 8.07
CA PHE A 218 -1.14 -10.89 6.92
C PHE A 218 0.31 -10.42 6.87
N ARG A 219 0.54 -9.13 7.14
CA ARG A 219 1.90 -8.59 7.16
C ARG A 219 2.72 -9.11 8.32
N ASP A 220 2.12 -9.25 9.51
CA ASP A 220 2.81 -9.79 10.67
C ASP A 220 3.30 -11.22 10.39
N VAL A 221 2.44 -12.07 9.80
CA VAL A 221 2.84 -13.42 9.34
C VAL A 221 4.02 -13.35 8.36
N ASN A 222 3.94 -12.51 7.32
CA ASN A 222 5.03 -12.38 6.34
C ASN A 222 6.33 -11.90 6.98
N ALA A 223 6.27 -10.88 7.84
CA ALA A 223 7.44 -10.34 8.53
C ALA A 223 8.10 -11.38 9.44
N ARG A 224 7.30 -12.19 10.13
CA ARG A 224 7.79 -13.30 10.95
C ARG A 224 8.44 -14.37 10.10
N ILE A 225 7.82 -14.80 9.01
CA ILE A 225 8.40 -15.80 8.11
C ILE A 225 9.76 -15.35 7.56
N THR A 226 9.89 -14.08 7.19
CA THR A 226 11.16 -13.54 6.69
C THR A 226 12.22 -13.45 7.77
N ALA A 227 11.85 -13.10 9.01
CA ALA A 227 12.79 -12.95 10.11
C ALA A 227 13.20 -14.30 10.72
N ASP A 228 12.21 -15.11 11.08
CA ASP A 228 12.35 -16.46 11.60
C ASP A 228 11.10 -17.26 11.22
N SER A 229 11.25 -18.08 10.20
CA SER A 229 10.17 -18.94 9.74
C SER A 229 9.75 -20.05 10.70
N SER A 230 10.46 -20.26 11.81
CA SER A 230 10.03 -21.16 12.88
C SER A 230 9.29 -20.44 14.01
N ASP A 231 9.01 -19.14 13.88
CA ASP A 231 8.35 -18.34 14.91
C ASP A 231 6.98 -18.94 15.30
N PRO A 232 6.79 -19.38 16.57
CA PRO A 232 5.54 -19.98 17.04
C PRO A 232 4.34 -19.01 16.98
N GLN A 233 4.58 -17.70 16.91
CA GLN A 233 3.51 -16.70 16.77
C GLN A 233 2.80 -16.77 15.43
N ILE A 234 3.42 -17.36 14.39
CA ILE A 234 2.79 -17.56 13.08
C ILE A 234 1.47 -18.33 13.24
N GLU A 235 1.44 -19.35 14.09
CA GLU A 235 0.22 -20.13 14.37
C GLU A 235 -0.83 -19.32 15.11
N THR A 236 -0.42 -18.54 16.12
CA THR A 236 -1.32 -17.65 16.86
C THR A 236 -2.01 -16.67 15.92
N ILE A 237 -1.25 -16.06 15.00
CA ILE A 237 -1.77 -15.09 14.04
C ILE A 237 -2.65 -15.77 13.00
N ALA A 238 -2.28 -16.95 12.50
CA ALA A 238 -3.11 -17.72 11.58
C ALA A 238 -4.48 -18.09 12.18
N ARG A 239 -4.52 -18.46 13.47
CA ARG A 239 -5.79 -18.69 14.20
C ARG A 239 -6.64 -17.41 14.28
N ARG A 240 -6.03 -16.23 14.41
CA ARG A 240 -6.73 -14.94 14.40
C ARG A 240 -7.29 -14.62 13.02
N ILE A 241 -6.50 -14.79 11.95
CA ILE A 241 -6.97 -14.67 10.55
C ILE A 241 -8.16 -15.59 10.30
N THR A 242 -8.09 -16.85 10.76
CA THR A 242 -9.16 -17.84 10.55
C THR A 242 -10.49 -17.44 11.19
N LYS A 243 -10.44 -16.79 12.36
CA LYS A 243 -11.61 -16.28 13.09
C LYS A 243 -12.05 -14.89 12.62
N HIS A 244 -11.27 -14.23 11.77
CA HIS A 244 -11.56 -12.87 11.35
C HIS A 244 -12.78 -12.83 10.41
N PRO A 245 -13.75 -11.92 10.63
CA PRO A 245 -15.01 -11.91 9.88
C PRO A 245 -14.84 -11.60 8.39
N GLU A 246 -13.87 -10.75 8.05
CA GLU A 246 -13.57 -10.36 6.65
C GLU A 246 -12.68 -11.36 5.91
N ALA A 247 -12.17 -12.41 6.57
CA ALA A 247 -11.23 -13.33 5.93
C ALA A 247 -11.95 -14.28 4.96
N THR A 248 -11.53 -14.29 3.70
CA THR A 248 -12.04 -15.23 2.70
C THR A 248 -11.54 -16.66 2.97
N PRO A 249 -12.21 -17.70 2.44
CA PRO A 249 -11.72 -19.08 2.53
C PRO A 249 -10.25 -19.24 2.09
N GLU A 250 -9.85 -18.62 0.98
CA GLU A 250 -8.50 -18.67 0.42
C GLU A 250 -7.49 -18.01 1.36
N GLN A 251 -7.88 -16.90 1.97
CA GLN A 251 -7.09 -16.19 2.98
C GLN A 251 -6.86 -17.04 4.24
N LYS A 252 -7.88 -17.78 4.68
CA LYS A 252 -7.76 -18.74 5.80
C LYS A 252 -6.88 -19.93 5.42
N GLN A 253 -7.03 -20.46 4.21
CA GLN A 253 -6.18 -21.52 3.67
C GLN A 253 -4.72 -21.08 3.60
N TRP A 254 -4.46 -19.87 3.09
CA TRP A 254 -3.12 -19.28 3.04
C TRP A 254 -2.50 -19.21 4.44
N ALA A 255 -3.24 -18.76 5.45
CA ALA A 255 -2.71 -18.61 6.81
C ALA A 255 -2.26 -19.97 7.38
N TRP A 256 -3.05 -21.01 7.19
CA TRP A 256 -2.68 -22.36 7.60
C TRP A 256 -1.55 -22.97 6.76
N ALA A 257 -1.45 -22.63 5.48
CA ALA A 257 -0.31 -23.02 4.66
C ALA A 257 1.01 -22.41 5.17
N GLN A 258 0.97 -21.18 5.69
CA GLN A 258 2.14 -20.56 6.33
C GLN A 258 2.54 -21.29 7.62
N VAL A 259 1.56 -21.70 8.45
CA VAL A 259 1.83 -22.53 9.62
C VAL A 259 2.47 -23.85 9.21
N ALA A 260 1.95 -24.53 8.18
CA ALA A 260 2.52 -25.78 7.69
C ALA A 260 3.99 -25.62 7.28
N GLN A 261 4.34 -24.55 6.56
CA GLN A 261 5.73 -24.26 6.21
C GLN A 261 6.61 -24.00 7.44
N ALA A 262 6.10 -23.26 8.43
CA ALA A 262 6.83 -22.98 9.66
C ALA A 262 7.14 -24.27 10.44
N LYS A 263 6.13 -25.13 10.57
CA LYS A 263 6.25 -26.44 11.21
C LYS A 263 7.19 -27.39 10.47
N GLU A 264 7.18 -27.37 9.13
CA GLU A 264 8.09 -28.16 8.30
C GLU A 264 9.55 -27.76 8.55
N ARG A 265 9.84 -26.45 8.63
CA ARG A 265 11.20 -25.97 8.94
C ARG A 265 11.65 -26.31 10.35
N ALA A 266 10.71 -26.40 11.29
CA ALA A 266 10.96 -26.89 12.65
C ALA A 266 11.01 -28.44 12.74
N ALA A 267 10.81 -29.16 11.64
CA ALA A 267 10.67 -30.61 11.58
C ALA A 267 9.55 -31.18 12.48
N ASP A 268 8.54 -30.36 12.80
CA ASP A 268 7.32 -30.77 13.53
C ASP A 268 6.30 -31.35 12.54
N TRP A 269 6.56 -32.59 12.10
CA TRP A 269 5.77 -33.23 11.03
C TRP A 269 4.31 -33.48 11.39
N ASP A 270 3.99 -33.76 12.66
CA ASP A 270 2.61 -33.86 13.11
C ASP A 270 1.93 -32.48 13.11
N GLY A 271 2.64 -31.42 13.49
CA GLY A 271 2.18 -30.04 13.35
C GLY A 271 1.93 -29.64 11.89
N VAL A 272 2.77 -30.09 10.94
CA VAL A 272 2.54 -29.89 9.50
C VAL A 272 1.23 -30.55 9.06
N VAL A 273 0.96 -31.78 9.50
CA VAL A 273 -0.28 -32.50 9.19
C VAL A 273 -1.50 -31.76 9.74
N GLU A 274 -1.46 -31.27 10.98
CA GLU A 274 -2.56 -30.49 11.56
C GLU A 274 -2.81 -29.21 10.76
N ALA A 275 -1.75 -28.46 10.44
CA ALA A 275 -1.87 -27.22 9.67
C ALA A 275 -2.45 -27.46 8.27
N LEU A 276 -1.98 -28.48 7.54
CA LEU A 276 -2.51 -28.82 6.22
C LEU A 276 -3.97 -29.28 6.27
N ARG A 277 -4.40 -29.97 7.34
CA ARG A 277 -5.81 -30.31 7.54
C ARG A 277 -6.67 -29.07 7.75
N ASN A 278 -6.20 -28.11 8.55
CA ASN A 278 -6.90 -26.83 8.74
C ASN A 278 -6.95 -26.03 7.42
N ALA A 279 -5.89 -26.05 6.61
CA ALA A 279 -5.87 -25.43 5.30
C ALA A 279 -6.89 -26.06 4.33
N ASN A 280 -6.97 -27.40 4.30
CA ASN A 280 -7.96 -28.14 3.49
C ASN A 280 -9.40 -27.94 3.98
N ALA A 281 -9.61 -27.74 5.28
CA ALA A 281 -10.93 -27.43 5.84
C ALA A 281 -11.41 -26.02 5.45
N ALA A 282 -10.48 -25.07 5.26
CA ALA A 282 -10.80 -23.72 4.82
C ALA A 282 -11.23 -23.68 3.34
N VAL A 283 -10.51 -24.37 2.45
CA VAL A 283 -10.87 -24.51 1.04
C VAL A 283 -10.72 -25.97 0.63
N ALA A 284 -11.86 -26.64 0.47
CA ALA A 284 -11.91 -28.07 0.18
C ALA A 284 -11.56 -28.42 -1.28
N THR A 285 -11.48 -27.43 -2.16
CA THR A 285 -11.37 -27.62 -3.63
C THR A 285 -9.95 -27.48 -4.17
N THR A 286 -8.99 -27.05 -3.36
CA THR A 286 -7.59 -26.83 -3.80
C THR A 286 -6.80 -28.14 -3.70
N PRO A 287 -6.37 -28.75 -4.82
CA PRO A 287 -5.69 -30.05 -4.80
C PRO A 287 -4.32 -30.00 -4.10
N GLU A 288 -3.56 -28.92 -4.22
CA GLU A 288 -2.15 -28.82 -3.81
C GLU A 288 -1.93 -29.09 -2.31
N MET A 289 -2.89 -28.70 -1.47
CA MET A 289 -2.81 -28.93 -0.01
C MET A 289 -3.05 -30.41 0.34
N TRP A 290 -3.89 -31.13 -0.42
CA TRP A 290 -4.06 -32.58 -0.29
C TRP A 290 -2.83 -33.36 -0.74
N ARG A 291 -2.18 -32.91 -1.82
CA ARG A 291 -0.90 -33.46 -2.26
C ARG A 291 0.16 -33.34 -1.16
N SER A 292 0.31 -32.14 -0.60
CA SER A 292 1.30 -31.86 0.45
C SER A 292 1.02 -32.70 1.70
N LEU A 293 -0.25 -32.83 2.08
CA LEU A 293 -0.66 -33.66 3.21
C LEU A 293 -0.29 -35.13 3.00
N GLY A 294 -0.59 -35.67 1.82
CA GLY A 294 -0.24 -37.05 1.46
C GLY A 294 1.27 -37.31 1.51
N LEU A 295 2.07 -36.39 0.96
CA LEU A 295 3.54 -36.52 0.95
C LEU A 295 4.13 -36.52 2.36
N VAL A 296 3.64 -35.67 3.26
CA VAL A 296 4.13 -35.62 4.65
C VAL A 296 3.72 -36.89 5.40
N LEU A 297 2.46 -37.31 5.29
CA LEU A 297 1.96 -38.53 5.94
C LEU A 297 2.74 -39.77 5.48
N ASP A 298 3.03 -39.86 4.20
CA ASP A 298 3.76 -40.95 3.57
C ASP A 298 5.26 -40.91 3.91
N LEU A 299 5.96 -39.89 3.40
CA LEU A 299 7.42 -39.86 3.33
C LEU A 299 8.08 -39.43 4.64
N ARG A 300 7.36 -38.72 5.51
CA ARG A 300 7.91 -38.23 6.79
C ARG A 300 7.41 -39.04 7.98
N LEU A 301 6.15 -39.47 7.95
CA LEU A 301 5.50 -40.12 9.10
C LEU A 301 5.21 -41.62 8.90
N GLY A 302 5.29 -42.16 7.68
CA GLY A 302 4.99 -43.58 7.41
C GLY A 302 3.52 -43.97 7.65
N ARG A 303 2.60 -43.00 7.65
CA ARG A 303 1.16 -43.17 7.90
C ARG A 303 0.42 -43.50 6.59
N SER A 304 0.78 -44.64 5.98
CA SER A 304 0.37 -45.01 4.62
C SER A 304 -1.15 -44.99 4.37
N GLY A 305 -1.96 -45.45 5.34
CA GLY A 305 -3.42 -45.46 5.20
C GLY A 305 -4.01 -44.06 5.04
N GLU A 306 -3.51 -43.09 5.81
CA GLU A 306 -3.95 -41.69 5.73
C GLU A 306 -3.38 -41.00 4.48
N ALA A 307 -2.15 -41.35 4.09
CA ALA A 307 -1.55 -40.84 2.87
C ALA A 307 -2.34 -41.24 1.62
N ILE A 308 -2.76 -42.52 1.51
CA ILE A 308 -3.60 -43.00 0.41
C ILE A 308 -4.90 -42.19 0.33
N ALA A 309 -5.55 -41.92 1.46
CA ALA A 309 -6.77 -41.12 1.49
C ALA A 309 -6.53 -39.69 0.98
N ALA A 310 -5.43 -39.05 1.41
CA ALA A 310 -5.07 -37.70 0.96
C ALA A 310 -4.72 -37.66 -0.55
N TYR A 311 -3.95 -38.63 -1.05
CA TYR A 311 -3.61 -38.72 -2.47
C TYR A 311 -4.83 -39.00 -3.36
N ARG A 312 -5.75 -39.87 -2.93
CA ARG A 312 -7.03 -40.07 -3.64
C ARG A 312 -7.82 -38.78 -3.68
N LYS A 313 -7.87 -38.03 -2.58
CA LYS A 313 -8.57 -36.74 -2.54
C LYS A 313 -7.93 -35.72 -3.50
N PHE A 314 -6.61 -35.67 -3.57
CA PHE A 314 -5.89 -34.87 -4.56
C PHE A 314 -6.30 -35.21 -6.00
N GLN A 315 -6.37 -36.49 -6.35
CA GLN A 315 -6.80 -36.94 -7.68
C GLN A 315 -8.29 -36.66 -7.96
N GLU A 316 -9.17 -36.85 -6.97
CA GLU A 316 -10.60 -36.51 -7.06
C GLU A 316 -10.83 -35.03 -7.42
N LEU A 317 -9.96 -34.15 -6.92
CA LEU A 317 -9.99 -32.71 -7.20
C LEU A 317 -9.33 -32.35 -8.54
N GLY A 318 -8.96 -33.33 -9.36
CA GLY A 318 -8.30 -33.13 -10.66
C GLY A 318 -6.78 -32.93 -10.59
N GLY A 319 -6.18 -33.19 -9.43
CA GLY A 319 -4.73 -33.13 -9.26
C GLY A 319 -4.00 -34.19 -10.08
N VAL A 320 -2.97 -33.78 -10.82
CA VAL A 320 -2.12 -34.67 -11.63
C VAL A 320 -0.67 -34.51 -11.18
N ASP A 321 -0.10 -35.58 -10.62
CA ASP A 321 1.30 -35.62 -10.23
C ASP A 321 1.82 -37.06 -10.34
N SER A 322 2.91 -37.26 -11.09
CA SER A 322 3.48 -38.59 -11.33
C SER A 322 4.05 -39.25 -10.08
N LEU A 323 4.59 -38.47 -9.14
CA LEU A 323 5.05 -38.97 -7.85
C LEU A 323 3.87 -39.48 -7.03
N VAL A 324 2.77 -38.72 -6.96
CA VAL A 324 1.56 -39.15 -6.25
C VAL A 324 1.00 -40.44 -6.83
N THR A 325 0.92 -40.55 -8.16
CA THR A 325 0.46 -41.77 -8.84
C THR A 325 1.36 -42.97 -8.51
N GLY A 326 2.69 -42.81 -8.58
CA GLY A 326 3.63 -43.88 -8.23
C GLY A 326 3.49 -44.32 -6.77
N ARG A 327 3.43 -43.37 -5.83
CA ARG A 327 3.23 -43.67 -4.40
C ARG A 327 1.90 -44.37 -4.12
N LEU A 328 0.81 -43.98 -4.79
CA LEU A 328 -0.48 -44.66 -4.65
C LEU A 328 -0.41 -46.12 -5.10
N THR A 329 0.26 -46.43 -6.21
CA THR A 329 0.46 -47.81 -6.68
C THR A 329 1.29 -48.64 -5.70
N GLU A 330 2.33 -48.04 -5.10
CA GLU A 330 3.17 -48.73 -4.11
C GLU A 330 2.45 -48.98 -2.78
N LEU A 331 1.65 -48.02 -2.31
CA LEU A 331 1.00 -48.07 -1.00
C LEU A 331 -0.36 -48.81 -1.02
N ALA A 332 -1.04 -48.83 -2.16
CA ALA A 332 -2.34 -49.50 -2.34
C ALA A 332 -2.29 -50.42 -3.59
N PRO A 333 -1.52 -51.53 -3.53
CA PRO A 333 -1.32 -52.44 -4.66
C PRO A 333 -2.59 -53.17 -5.13
#